data_AF-A0A961I8A0-F1
#
_entry.id   AF-A0A961I8A0-F1
#
_cell.length_a   1.000
_cell.length_b   1.000
_cell.length_c   1.000
_cell.angle_alpha   90.00
_cell.angle_beta   90.00
_cell.angle_gamma   90.00
#
_symmetry.space_group_name_H-M   'P 1'
#
loop_
_entity.id
_entity.type
_entity.pdbx_description
1 polymer ?
#
loop_
_entity_poly.entity_id
_entity_poly.type
_entity_poly.pdbx_seq_one_letter_code
_entity_poly.pdbx_strand_id
1 'polypeptide(L)' 'IKKNEVLMVGDTLTTDIIGANKFGIDSALVLSGNTQRSRADVMIQASGIIPTFVFDSVRT' A
#
# COMPACT_ATOMS: atom_id res chain seq x y z
N ILE A 1 -14.58 11.71 10.68
CA ILE A 1 -13.37 10.86 10.72
C ILE A 1 -12.23 11.69 10.16
N LYS A 2 -11.14 11.84 10.92
CA LYS A 2 -9.95 12.57 10.47
C LYS A 2 -9.11 11.66 9.57
N LYS A 3 -8.29 12.23 8.68
CA LYS A 3 -7.47 11.45 7.74
C LYS A 3 -6.51 10.49 8.45
N ASN A 4 -5.97 10.89 9.60
CA ASN A 4 -5.10 10.07 10.46
C ASN A 4 -5.85 9.02 11.29
N GLU A 5 -7.17 8.90 11.12
CA GLU A 5 -8.00 7.85 11.72
C GLU A 5 -8.43 6.80 10.66
N VAL A 6 -7.90 6.91 9.43
CA VAL A 6 -8.20 6.01 8.32
C VAL A 6 -6.89 5.41 7.81
N LEU A 7 -6.92 4.11 7.52
CA LEU A 7 -5.85 3.38 6.86
C LEU A 7 -6.40 2.80 5.55
N MET A 8 -5.81 3.17 4.42
CA MET A 8 -6.10 2.51 3.14
C MET A 8 -5.34 1.19 3.08
N VAL A 9 -6.04 0.08 2.86
CA VAL A 9 -5.43 -1.24 2.73
C VAL A 9 -5.68 -1.75 1.32
N GLY A 10 -4.63 -2.14 0.60
CA GLY A 10 -4.74 -2.58 -0.79
C GLY A 10 -3.53 -3.37 -1.26
N ASP A 11 -3.65 -4.03 -2.39
CA ASP A 11 -2.62 -4.91 -2.96
C ASP A 11 -1.94 -4.30 -4.20
N THR A 12 -2.36 -3.11 -4.63
CA THR A 12 -1.93 -2.50 -5.89
C THR A 12 -1.39 -1.08 -5.67
N LEU A 13 -0.11 -0.87 -6.00
CA LEU A 13 0.58 0.41 -5.82
C LEU A 13 -0.07 1.56 -6.61
N THR A 14 -0.39 1.32 -7.88
CA THR A 14 -0.85 2.35 -8.83
C THR A 14 -2.33 2.72 -8.70
N THR A 15 -3.07 2.10 -7.79
CA THR A 15 -4.45 2.47 -7.46
C THR A 15 -4.58 2.81 -5.98
N ASP A 16 -4.37 1.83 -5.12
CA ASP A 16 -4.75 1.92 -3.70
C ASP A 16 -3.77 2.84 -2.97
N ILE A 17 -2.48 2.56 -3.14
CA ILE A 17 -1.41 3.26 -2.41
C ILE A 17 -1.22 4.68 -2.94
N ILE A 18 -1.14 4.85 -4.27
CA ILE A 18 -1.04 6.20 -4.84
C ILE A 18 -2.28 7.04 -4.54
N GLY A 19 -3.46 6.42 -4.46
CA GLY A 19 -4.69 7.07 -4.03
C GLY A 19 -4.54 7.63 -2.61
N ALA A 20 -4.22 6.76 -1.65
CA ALA A 20 -4.03 7.16 -0.25
C ALA A 20 -2.97 8.27 -0.09
N ASN A 21 -1.84 8.14 -0.78
CA ASN A 21 -0.77 9.15 -0.76
C ASN A 21 -1.26 10.51 -1.27
N LYS A 22 -2.01 10.53 -2.38
CA LYS A 22 -2.62 11.77 -2.92
C LYS A 22 -3.66 12.39 -2.00
N PHE A 23 -4.39 11.56 -1.25
CA PHE A 23 -5.36 12.03 -0.26
C PHE A 23 -4.73 12.39 1.09
N GLY A 24 -3.45 12.09 1.31
CA GLY A 24 -2.76 12.32 2.58
C GLY A 24 -3.30 11.43 3.70
N ILE A 25 -3.54 10.16 3.38
CA ILE A 25 -4.03 9.11 4.28
C ILE A 25 -2.94 8.03 4.36
N ASP A 26 -2.77 7.42 5.53
CA ASP A 26 -1.84 6.30 5.68
C ASP A 26 -2.26 5.10 4.81
N SER A 27 -1.28 4.35 4.33
CA SER A 27 -1.51 3.21 3.44
C SER A 27 -0.77 1.96 3.88
N ALA A 28 -1.41 0.81 3.69
CA ALA A 28 -0.86 -0.51 3.93
C ALA A 28 -0.94 -1.34 2.65
N LEU A 29 0.23 -1.70 2.11
CA LEU A 29 0.34 -2.62 0.98
C LEU A 29 0.31 -4.06 1.50
N VAL A 30 -0.64 -4.86 1.03
CA VAL A 30 -0.71 -6.30 1.33
C VAL A 30 -0.17 -7.15 0.19
N LEU A 31 0.65 -8.14 0.53
CA LEU A 31 1.40 -8.94 -0.43
C LEU A 31 0.68 -10.22 -0.90
N SER A 32 -0.59 -10.35 -0.53
CA SER A 32 -1.45 -11.50 -0.85
C SER A 32 -2.24 -11.36 -2.15
N GLY A 33 -1.99 -10.31 -2.94
CA GLY A 33 -2.74 -10.01 -4.17
C GLY A 33 -1.82 -9.68 -5.36
N ASN A 34 -2.15 -8.63 -6.11
CA ASN A 34 -1.46 -8.22 -7.34
C ASN A 34 0.03 -7.94 -7.10
N THR A 35 0.37 -7.20 -6.05
CA THR A 35 1.77 -6.99 -5.66
C THR A 35 2.22 -8.17 -4.81
N GLN A 36 2.96 -9.10 -5.41
CA GLN A 36 3.49 -10.27 -4.71
C GLN A 36 4.75 -9.92 -3.90
N ARG A 37 4.98 -10.64 -2.79
CA ARG A 37 6.16 -10.47 -1.92
C ARG A 37 7.49 -10.44 -2.68
N SER A 38 7.66 -11.34 -3.64
CA SER A 38 8.91 -11.46 -4.42
C SER A 38 9.22 -10.24 -5.31
N ARG A 39 8.23 -9.39 -5.57
CA ARG A 39 8.35 -8.23 -6.46
C ARG A 39 8.12 -6.90 -5.75
N ALA A 40 7.63 -6.91 -4.51
CA ALA A 40 7.22 -5.73 -3.78
C ALA A 40 8.32 -4.65 -3.75
N ASP A 41 9.53 -5.03 -3.32
CA ASP A 41 10.65 -4.08 -3.19
C ASP A 41 11.01 -3.43 -4.52
N VAL A 42 11.12 -4.24 -5.59
CA VAL A 42 11.44 -3.75 -6.94
C VAL A 42 10.33 -2.84 -7.46
N MET A 43 9.07 -3.19 -7.23
CA MET A 43 7.92 -2.39 -7.69
C MET A 43 7.81 -1.07 -6.92
N ILE A 44 8.05 -1.07 -5.61
CA ILE A 44 8.07 0.14 -4.78
C ILE A 44 9.19 1.07 -5.27
N GLN A 45 10.40 0.55 -5.46
CA GLN A 45 11.54 1.33 -5.94
C GLN A 45 11.31 1.88 -7.34
N ALA A 46 10.84 1.06 -8.28
CA ALA A 46 10.66 1.45 -9.67
C ALA A 46 9.51 2.46 -9.87
N SER A 47 8.44 2.34 -9.07
CA SER A 47 7.29 3.25 -9.17
C SER A 47 7.47 4.56 -8.39
N GLY A 48 8.32 4.55 -7.35
CA GLY A 48 8.42 5.65 -6.39
C GLY A 48 7.17 5.82 -5.51
N ILE A 49 6.23 4.88 -5.56
CA ILE A 49 5.01 4.88 -4.75
C ILE A 49 5.32 4.16 -3.44
N ILE A 50 5.42 4.93 -2.36
CA ILE A 50 5.86 4.42 -1.05
C ILE A 50 4.62 4.21 -0.15
N PRO A 51 4.30 2.97 0.27
CA PRO A 51 3.28 2.74 1.28
C PRO A 51 3.79 3.08 2.70
N THR A 52 2.89 3.43 3.62
CA THR A 52 3.26 3.64 5.04
C THR A 52 3.67 2.33 5.71
N PHE A 53 2.96 1.24 5.38
CA PHE A 53 3.19 -0.09 5.92
C PHE A 53 3.16 -1.16 4.83
N VAL A 54 3.83 -2.28 5.09
CA VAL A 54 3.79 -3.47 4.22
C VAL A 54 3.48 -4.68 5.07
N PHE A 55 2.49 -5.48 4.65
CA PHE A 55 2.06 -6.68 5.35
C PHE A 55 1.91 -7.85 4.39
N ASP A 56 2.05 -9.07 4.90
CA ASP A 56 1.89 -10.27 4.07
C ASP A 56 0.44 -10.51 3.64
N SER A 57 -0.51 -10.22 4.52
CA SER A 57 -1.95 -10.33 4.28
C SER A 57 -2.74 -9.49 5.31
N VAL A 58 -4.04 -9.35 5.09
CA VAL A 58 -5.00 -8.74 6.05
C VAL A 58 -5.42 -9.69 7.18
N ARG A 59 -5.05 -10.96 7.08
CA ARG A 59 -5.41 -12.00 8.05
C ARG A 59 -4.41 -12.01 9.20
N THR A 60 -4.91 -12.31 10.40
CA THR A 60 -4.11 -12.66 11.58
C THR A 60 -3.48 -14.03 11.42
#